data_AF-A0A0G4N890-F1
#
_entry.id   AF-A0A0G4N890-F1
#
_cell.length_a   1.000
_cell.length_b   1.000
_cell.length_c   1.000
_cell.angle_alpha   90.00
_cell.angle_beta   90.00
_cell.angle_gamma   90.00
#
_symmetry.space_group_name_H-M   'P 1'
#
loop_
_entity.id
_entity.type
_entity.pdbx_description
1 polymer ?
#
loop_
_entity_poly.entity_id
_entity_poly.type
_entity_poly.pdbx_seq_one_letter_code
_entity_poly.pdbx_strand_id
1 'polypeptide(L)'
;MHLGSPKQHPSPPDVHFSVNEQCVQFSECETFAPFIKDNKPVFHIEYPKDAPSVSSTASKRVCTPTGEAAGTDGFSTVIKKMNLDGWVEFCDGEKFNTTLDV
;
A
#
# COMPACT_ATOMS: atom_id res chain seq x y z
N MET A 1 11.28 23.53 -15.41
CA MET A 1 11.16 22.50 -16.46
C MET A 1 10.28 21.40 -15.88
N HIS A 2 9.00 21.38 -16.24
CA HIS A 2 8.08 20.34 -15.78
C HIS A 2 8.32 19.13 -16.68
N LEU A 3 9.06 18.14 -16.19
CA LEU A 3 9.08 16.83 -16.80
C LEU A 3 7.63 16.36 -16.79
N GLY A 4 6.98 16.31 -17.96
CA GLY A 4 5.60 15.86 -18.06
C GLY A 4 5.48 14.48 -17.42
N SER A 5 4.47 14.30 -16.57
CA SER A 5 4.19 13.02 -15.94
C SER A 5 4.25 11.89 -16.99
N PRO A 6 4.88 10.74 -16.68
CA PRO A 6 4.86 9.59 -17.57
C PRO A 6 3.41 9.32 -17.98
N LYS A 7 3.15 9.11 -19.27
CA LYS A 7 1.82 8.69 -19.70
C LYS A 7 1.53 7.34 -19.05
N GLN A 8 0.69 7.35 -18.03
CA GLN A 8 0.27 6.15 -17.32
C GLN A 8 -0.50 5.26 -18.31
N HIS A 9 -0.01 4.05 -18.50
CA HIS A 9 -0.71 3.04 -19.31
C HIS A 9 -1.91 2.50 -18.51
N PRO A 10 -3.01 2.11 -19.18
CA PRO A 10 -4.13 1.46 -18.51
C PRO A 10 -3.69 0.16 -17.84
N SER A 11 -4.43 -0.26 -16.81
CA SER A 11 -4.20 -1.57 -16.19
C SER A 11 -4.40 -2.70 -17.22
N PRO A 12 -3.70 -3.84 -17.08
CA PRO A 12 -3.92 -4.98 -17.99
C PRO A 12 -5.38 -5.44 -17.95
N PRO A 13 -6.03 -5.71 -19.10
CA PRO A 13 -7.46 -5.99 -19.15
C PRO A 13 -7.87 -7.22 -18.36
N ASP A 14 -7.06 -8.29 -18.40
CA ASP A 14 -7.34 -9.58 -17.75
C ASP A 14 -6.91 -9.64 -16.27
N VAL A 15 -6.26 -8.58 -15.78
CA VAL A 15 -5.85 -8.47 -14.37
C VAL A 15 -6.89 -7.68 -13.60
N HIS A 16 -7.45 -8.29 -12.55
CA HIS A 16 -8.55 -7.73 -11.78
C HIS A 16 -8.11 -6.86 -10.60
N PHE A 17 -6.87 -7.04 -10.12
CA PHE A 17 -6.32 -6.32 -8.98
C PHE A 17 -4.79 -6.34 -9.03
N SER A 18 -4.16 -5.45 -8.26
CA SER A 18 -2.72 -5.53 -7.98
C SER A 18 -2.50 -5.86 -6.50
N VAL A 19 -1.54 -6.71 -6.20
CA VAL A 19 -0.92 -6.75 -4.88
C VAL A 19 0.38 -5.97 -5.00
N ASN A 20 0.53 -4.94 -4.18
CA ASN A 20 1.76 -4.16 -4.13
C ASN A 20 2.38 -4.27 -2.74
N GLU A 21 3.70 -4.48 -2.72
CA GLU A 21 4.50 -4.48 -1.51
C GLU A 21 5.47 -3.29 -1.57
N GLN A 22 5.43 -2.44 -0.54
CA GLN A 22 6.43 -1.42 -0.27
C GLN A 22 6.55 -0.26 -1.28
N CYS A 23 5.49 0.11 -2.02
CA CYS A 23 5.60 1.24 -2.94
C CYS A 23 5.95 2.56 -2.24
N VAL A 24 5.56 2.75 -0.98
CA VAL A 24 5.89 3.95 -0.20
C VAL A 24 7.38 3.99 0.07
N GLN A 25 7.97 2.85 0.46
CA GLN A 25 9.41 2.76 0.71
C GLN A 25 10.25 3.03 -0.55
N PHE A 26 9.78 2.60 -1.72
CA PHE A 26 10.53 2.70 -2.97
C PHE A 26 10.11 3.88 -3.86
N SER A 27 9.13 4.69 -3.44
CA SER A 27 8.57 5.80 -4.22
C SER A 27 7.98 5.35 -5.57
N GLU A 28 7.23 4.25 -5.56
CA GLU A 28 6.69 3.59 -6.76
C GLU A 28 5.16 3.58 -6.83
N CYS A 29 4.45 4.25 -5.90
CA CYS A 29 2.99 4.09 -5.75
C CYS A 29 2.21 4.57 -6.99
N GLU A 30 2.67 5.63 -7.65
CA GLU A 30 2.08 6.13 -8.91
C GLU A 30 2.04 5.10 -10.04
N THR A 31 2.92 4.08 -10.01
CA THR A 31 2.93 2.97 -10.97
C THR A 31 1.64 2.15 -10.92
N PHE A 32 0.98 2.10 -9.76
CA PHE A 32 -0.19 1.25 -9.50
C PHE A 32 -1.51 2.03 -9.54
N ALA A 33 -1.47 3.37 -9.60
CA ALA A 33 -2.64 4.24 -9.77
C ALA A 33 -3.56 3.87 -10.96
N PRO A 34 -3.07 3.31 -12.10
CA PRO A 34 -3.96 2.87 -13.18
C PRO A 34 -5.01 1.85 -12.78
N PHE A 35 -4.73 0.97 -11.81
CA PHE A 35 -5.73 0.01 -11.31
C PHE A 35 -6.93 0.74 -10.71
N ILE A 36 -6.70 1.72 -9.84
CA ILE A 36 -7.77 2.51 -9.22
C ILE A 36 -8.55 3.30 -10.29
N LYS A 37 -7.87 3.88 -11.28
CA LYS A 37 -8.51 4.60 -12.39
C LYS A 37 -9.43 3.72 -13.22
N ASP A 38 -9.08 2.44 -13.37
CA ASP A 38 -9.89 1.43 -14.06
C ASP A 38 -10.88 0.72 -13.11
N ASN A 39 -11.11 1.27 -11.90
CA ASN A 39 -12.00 0.74 -10.87
C ASN A 39 -11.63 -0.70 -10.42
N LYS A 40 -10.33 -0.97 -10.33
CA LYS A 40 -9.73 -2.22 -9.87
C LYS A 40 -8.95 -1.98 -8.57
N PRO A 41 -9.05 -2.86 -7.56
CA PRO A 41 -8.36 -2.63 -6.30
C PRO A 41 -6.84 -2.82 -6.40
N VAL A 42 -6.13 -2.06 -5.57
CA VAL A 42 -4.73 -2.31 -5.22
C VAL A 42 -4.69 -2.72 -3.75
N PHE A 43 -4.33 -3.97 -3.48
CA PHE A 43 -4.04 -4.46 -2.14
C PHE A 43 -2.60 -4.07 -1.81
N HIS A 44 -2.46 -3.05 -0.96
CA HIS A 44 -1.21 -2.37 -0.69
C HIS A 44 -0.67 -2.77 0.67
N ILE A 45 0.56 -3.28 0.72
CA ILE A 45 1.17 -3.83 1.92
C ILE A 45 2.45 -3.08 2.24
N GLU A 46 2.56 -2.56 3.46
CA GLU A 46 3.76 -1.89 3.95
C GLU A 46 4.31 -2.57 5.20
N TYR A 47 5.64 -2.63 5.31
CA TYR A 47 6.36 -3.29 6.41
C TYR A 47 7.25 -2.29 7.16
N PRO A 48 6.68 -1.37 7.96
CA PRO A 48 7.49 -0.47 8.75
C PRO A 48 8.31 -1.28 9.79
N LYS A 49 9.54 -0.82 10.05
CA LYS A 49 10.53 -1.54 10.88
C LYS A 49 10.06 -1.78 12.32
N ASP A 50 9.13 -0.97 12.80
CA ASP A 50 8.56 -1.03 14.15
C ASP A 50 7.34 -1.95 14.26
N ALA A 51 6.84 -2.55 13.18
CA ALA A 51 5.78 -3.55 13.24
C ALA A 51 6.19 -4.75 14.14
N PRO A 52 5.33 -5.21 15.07
CA PRO A 52 3.89 -4.89 15.22
C PRO A 52 3.58 -3.69 16.13
N SER A 53 4.60 -3.06 16.71
CA SER A 53 4.50 -1.86 17.55
C SER A 53 4.63 -0.58 16.73
N VAL A 54 3.77 -0.43 15.72
CA VAL A 54 3.82 0.67 14.74
C VAL A 54 3.61 2.01 15.43
N SER A 55 4.55 2.94 15.23
CA SER A 55 4.44 4.31 15.71
C SER A 55 3.42 5.11 14.91
N SER A 56 2.85 6.15 15.53
CA SER A 56 1.93 7.07 14.84
C SER A 56 2.59 7.76 13.63
N THR A 57 3.90 8.01 13.68
CA THR A 57 4.67 8.54 12.56
C THR A 57 4.78 7.52 11.43
N ALA A 58 5.11 6.25 11.73
CA ALA A 58 5.20 5.20 10.71
C ALA A 58 3.84 4.92 10.06
N SER A 59 2.77 4.85 10.86
CA SER A 59 1.40 4.70 10.38
C SER A 59 0.99 5.88 9.47
N LYS A 60 1.20 7.14 9.90
CA LYS A 60 0.89 8.31 9.07
C LYS A 60 1.67 8.35 7.76
N ARG A 61 2.94 7.94 7.77
CA ARG A 61 3.80 7.90 6.57
C ARG A 61 3.25 6.96 5.50
N VAL A 62 2.66 5.84 5.91
CA VAL A 62 2.08 4.82 5.03
C VAL A 62 0.64 5.17 4.62
N CYS A 63 -0.15 5.71 5.54
CA CYS A 63 -1.60 5.79 5.40
C CYS A 63 -2.13 7.15 4.92
N THR A 64 -1.28 8.18 4.87
CA THR A 64 -1.67 9.49 4.35
C THR A 64 -1.27 9.57 2.88
N PRO A 65 -2.20 9.72 1.91
CA PRO A 65 -1.89 9.67 0.47
C PRO A 65 -1.18 10.96 -0.03
N THR A 66 -0.10 11.32 0.63
CA THR A 66 0.73 12.50 0.40
C THR A 66 2.17 12.17 0.77
N GLY A 67 3.14 12.98 0.33
CA GLY A 67 4.55 12.72 0.64
C GLY A 67 5.02 11.40 0.03
N GLU A 68 5.62 10.52 0.82
CA GLU A 68 6.11 9.21 0.36
C GLU A 68 5.01 8.29 -0.15
N ALA A 69 3.78 8.44 0.36
CA ALA A 69 2.60 7.68 -0.06
C ALA A 69 1.74 8.44 -1.08
N ALA A 70 2.29 9.46 -1.75
CA ALA A 70 1.59 10.07 -2.88
C ALA A 70 1.27 9.01 -3.96
N GLY A 71 0.03 9.03 -4.47
CA GLY A 71 -0.44 8.06 -5.47
C GLY A 71 -1.09 6.80 -4.89
N THR A 72 -1.24 6.70 -3.56
CA THR A 72 -1.98 5.60 -2.92
C THR A 72 -3.46 5.90 -2.71
N ASP A 73 -4.00 6.98 -3.31
CA ASP A 73 -5.42 7.30 -3.23
C ASP A 73 -6.27 6.13 -3.74
N GLY A 74 -7.16 5.62 -2.88
CA GLY A 74 -8.02 4.48 -3.17
C GLY A 74 -7.37 3.10 -2.98
N PHE A 75 -6.11 3.01 -2.57
CA PHE A 75 -5.47 1.72 -2.26
C PHE A 75 -6.07 1.12 -0.99
N SER A 76 -6.18 -0.21 -0.96
CA SER A 76 -6.56 -0.98 0.22
C SER A 76 -5.30 -1.32 1.02
N THR A 77 -4.89 -0.40 1.90
CA THR A 77 -3.62 -0.48 2.63
C THR A 77 -3.73 -1.32 3.90
N VAL A 78 -2.76 -2.21 4.11
CA VAL A 78 -2.52 -2.92 5.37
C VAL A 78 -1.05 -2.79 5.79
N ILE A 79 -0.83 -2.69 7.09
CA ILE A 79 0.49 -2.72 7.70
C ILE A 79 0.74 -4.12 8.25
N LYS A 80 1.88 -4.71 7.86
CA LYS A 80 2.24 -6.10 8.19
C LYS A 80 3.65 -6.20 8.76
N LYS A 81 3.93 -7.32 9.43
CA LYS A 81 5.31 -7.78 9.62
C LYS A 81 5.82 -8.40 8.33
N MET A 82 7.13 -8.34 8.10
CA MET A 82 7.78 -8.92 6.92
C MET A 82 7.62 -10.46 6.84
N ASN A 83 7.45 -11.15 7.96
CA ASN A 83 7.21 -12.60 7.98
C ASN A 83 5.77 -12.99 7.58
N LEU A 84 4.89 -12.01 7.34
CA LEU A 84 3.51 -12.19 6.88
C LEU A 84 2.68 -13.15 7.75
N ASP A 85 2.94 -13.20 9.06
CA ASP A 85 2.10 -13.99 9.95
C ASP A 85 0.69 -13.37 10.14
N GLY A 86 -0.09 -13.94 11.06
CA GLY A 86 -1.48 -13.57 11.29
C GLY A 86 -1.74 -12.10 11.64
N TRP A 87 -0.74 -11.35 12.10
CA TRP A 87 -0.92 -9.98 12.60
C TRP A 87 -1.08 -8.95 11.48
N VAL A 88 -2.03 -8.03 11.62
CA VAL A 88 -2.24 -6.89 10.73
C VAL A 88 -2.64 -5.65 11.52
N GLU A 89 -2.23 -4.48 11.03
CA GLU A 89 -2.74 -3.17 11.46
C GLU A 89 -3.31 -2.42 10.23
N PHE A 90 -4.49 -1.82 10.38
CA PHE A 90 -5.14 -1.01 9.36
C PHE A 90 -4.84 0.48 9.56
N CYS A 91 -5.12 1.30 8.53
CA CYS A 91 -4.82 2.74 8.57
C CYS A 91 -5.68 3.55 9.55
N ASP A 92 -6.77 2.98 10.07
CA ASP A 92 -7.55 3.51 11.19
C ASP A 92 -6.98 3.11 12.57
N GLY A 93 -5.92 2.30 12.59
CA GLY A 93 -5.27 1.78 13.78
C GLY A 93 -5.88 0.49 14.33
N GLU A 94 -6.92 -0.06 13.70
CA GLU A 94 -7.45 -1.37 14.09
C GLU A 94 -6.42 -2.48 13.86
N LYS A 95 -6.34 -3.43 14.80
CA LYS A 95 -5.38 -4.53 14.75
C LYS A 95 -6.09 -5.86 14.87
N PHE A 96 -5.68 -6.82 14.05
CA PHE A 96 -6.19 -8.18 14.08
C PHE A 96 -5.03 -9.17 14.05
N ASN A 97 -5.26 -10.36 14.60
CA ASN A 97 -4.34 -11.46 14.51
C ASN A 97 -5.11 -12.74 14.16
N THR A 98 -4.87 -13.28 12.98
CA THR A 98 -5.44 -14.56 12.57
C THR A 98 -4.54 -15.69 13.07
N THR A 99 -5.07 -16.63 13.86
CA THR A 99 -4.31 -17.81 14.26
C THR A 99 -3.93 -18.60 13.01
N LEU A 100 -2.63 -18.90 12.86
CA LEU A 100 -2.13 -19.74 11.78
C LEU A 100 -1.96 -21.15 12.33
N ASP A 101 -2.72 -22.09 11.81
CA ASP A 101 -2.54 -23.52 12.07
C ASP A 101 -1.36 -24.00 11.20
N VAL A 102 -0.14 -23.92 11.75
CA VAL A 102 1.09 -24.43 11.12
C VAL A 102 1.49 -25.80 11.68
#